data_AF-Q0PQL7-F1
#
_entry.id   AF-Q0PQL7-F1
#
_cell.length_a   1.000
_cell.length_b   1.000
_cell.length_c   1.000
_cell.angle_alpha   90.00
_cell.angle_beta   90.00
_cell.angle_gamma   90.00
#
_symmetry.space_group_name_H-M   'P 1'
#
loop_
_entity.id
_entity.type
_entity.pdbx_description
1 polymer ?
#
loop_
_entity_poly.entity_id
_entity_poly.type
_entity_poly.pdbx_seq_one_letter_code
_entity_poly.pdbx_strand_id
1 'polypeptide(L)'
;MRIVRWRWPASWAARAPGSAPRPAISCSRALSSAPPRSSARRVPMGCIPTPRTASSAASIPSLQAQAMQRATALLLDIVGGEAGPVVEVSDEEKIEARPQILLRHQRIQRLLGIEISTDEVEDILSRLEMQFSVEEGGWLVTAPSCRFDISIEADLIEEVGRIYGYARIPTRRGAFGMELRGRAEADFDLLRAKDLLVSRDYQEVITYSFISPELHKQLDPGRDGVRLANPISADMSVMRTSLWPGLLQTASLQSVAPAKSGYASLSPVCASSRAQARSISVRCWRG
;
A
#
# COMPACT_ATOMS: atom_id res chain seq x y z
N MET A 1 -20.45 -9.45 18.22
CA MET A 1 -19.51 -10.59 18.05
C MET A 1 -20.37 -11.74 17.57
N ARG A 2 -20.45 -12.01 16.26
CA ARG A 2 -21.24 -13.15 15.78
C ARG A 2 -20.45 -14.43 16.05
N ILE A 3 -20.66 -15.02 17.22
CA ILE A 3 -20.23 -16.39 17.50
C ILE A 3 -21.52 -17.21 17.51
N VAL A 4 -21.75 -17.93 16.42
CA VAL A 4 -22.74 -19.01 16.41
C VAL A 4 -22.11 -20.17 17.16
N ARG A 5 -22.49 -20.36 18.43
CA ARG A 5 -22.09 -21.52 19.23
C ARG A 5 -23.23 -22.53 19.22
N TRP A 6 -22.92 -23.72 18.70
CA TRP A 6 -23.74 -24.91 18.88
C TRP A 6 -23.80 -25.24 20.38
N ARG A 7 -25.00 -25.21 20.98
CA ARG A 7 -25.20 -25.70 22.36
C ARG A 7 -25.95 -27.04 22.27
N TRP A 8 -25.23 -28.14 22.38
CA TRP A 8 -25.81 -29.42 22.78
C TRP A 8 -25.69 -29.58 24.30
N PRO A 9 -26.52 -30.43 24.95
CA PRO A 9 -26.55 -30.56 26.39
C PRO A 9 -25.16 -30.88 26.95
N ALA A 10 -24.89 -30.30 28.11
CA ALA A 10 -23.57 -30.25 28.71
C ALA A 10 -22.96 -31.64 28.92
N SER A 11 -21.85 -31.91 28.23
CA SER A 11 -20.72 -32.66 28.78
C SER A 11 -19.47 -32.42 27.93
N TRP A 12 -18.62 -31.54 28.43
CA TRP A 12 -17.24 -31.37 27.95
C TRP A 12 -16.28 -32.39 28.59
N ALA A 13 -16.81 -33.52 29.04
CA ALA A 13 -16.04 -34.56 29.72
C ALA A 13 -16.21 -35.89 28.98
N ALA A 14 -15.07 -36.44 28.56
CA ALA A 14 -14.85 -37.78 28.03
C ALA A 14 -15.49 -38.12 26.67
N ARG A 15 -14.65 -38.40 25.68
CA ARG A 15 -15.06 -39.24 24.54
C ARG A 15 -14.01 -40.31 24.28
N ALA A 16 -14.50 -41.54 24.14
CA ALA A 16 -13.72 -42.73 23.85
C ALA A 16 -13.10 -42.68 22.43
N PRO A 17 -11.93 -43.29 22.22
CA PRO A 17 -11.27 -43.35 20.92
C PRO A 17 -12.14 -44.14 19.91
N GLY A 18 -12.43 -43.55 18.75
CA GLY A 18 -13.16 -44.21 17.65
C GLY A 18 -14.50 -43.58 17.23
N SER A 19 -15.00 -42.55 17.92
CA SER A 19 -16.18 -41.80 17.45
C SER A 19 -15.78 -40.64 16.55
N ALA A 20 -16.40 -40.52 15.36
CA ALA A 20 -16.16 -39.41 14.46
C ALA A 20 -16.50 -38.06 15.14
N PRO A 21 -15.65 -37.02 14.99
CA PRO A 21 -15.90 -35.72 15.61
C PRO A 21 -17.19 -35.13 15.03
N ARG A 22 -18.06 -34.61 15.91
CA ARG A 22 -19.24 -33.86 15.47
C ARG A 22 -18.78 -32.49 14.96
N PRO A 23 -18.97 -32.17 13.67
CA PRO A 23 -18.48 -30.90 13.12
C PRO A 23 -19.30 -29.72 13.68
N ALA A 24 -18.63 -28.63 14.01
CA ALA A 24 -19.25 -27.36 14.38
C ALA A 24 -18.81 -26.28 13.39
N ILE A 25 -19.77 -25.70 12.66
CA ILE A 25 -19.51 -24.57 11.75
C ILE A 25 -19.59 -23.28 12.58
N SER A 26 -18.60 -22.41 12.45
CA SER A 26 -18.64 -21.07 13.01
C SER A 26 -18.38 -20.04 11.92
N CYS A 27 -19.18 -18.96 11.90
CA CYS A 27 -18.98 -17.82 11.02
C CYS A 27 -19.01 -16.57 11.88
N SER A 28 -17.96 -15.76 11.82
CA SER A 28 -17.80 -14.57 12.66
C SER A 28 -17.30 -13.38 11.86
N ARG A 29 -17.69 -12.17 12.31
CA ARG A 29 -17.17 -10.89 11.83
C ARG A 29 -16.14 -10.36 12.81
N ALA A 30 -15.00 -9.88 12.30
CA ALA A 30 -14.05 -9.11 13.09
C ALA A 30 -14.68 -7.77 13.48
N LEU A 31 -14.68 -7.46 14.78
CA LEU A 31 -15.48 -6.38 15.37
C LEU A 31 -14.81 -5.00 15.36
N SER A 32 -13.67 -4.85 14.70
CA SER A 32 -12.94 -3.60 14.73
C SER A 32 -12.41 -3.25 13.35
N SER A 33 -12.53 -1.97 12.99
CA SER A 33 -11.87 -1.34 11.85
C SER A 33 -10.33 -1.45 11.92
N ALA A 34 -9.77 -1.85 13.06
CA ALA A 34 -8.40 -2.34 13.25
C ALA A 34 -8.29 -3.24 14.51
N PRO A 35 -8.16 -4.59 14.45
CA PRO A 35 -6.85 -5.29 14.28
C PRO A 35 -6.98 -6.67 13.56
N PRO A 36 -5.94 -7.41 13.07
CA PRO A 36 -4.62 -7.71 13.65
C PRO A 36 -3.50 -7.69 12.59
N ARG A 37 -3.43 -6.70 11.68
CA ARG A 37 -2.27 -6.64 10.75
C ARG A 37 -0.94 -6.65 11.53
N SER A 38 -0.93 -6.03 12.71
CA SER A 38 0.23 -5.97 13.61
C SER A 38 0.47 -7.23 14.45
N SER A 39 -0.56 -8.01 14.80
CA SER A 39 -0.39 -9.26 15.55
C SER A 39 -0.18 -10.47 14.63
N ALA A 40 -0.81 -10.52 13.46
CA ALA A 40 -0.54 -11.54 12.45
C ALA A 40 0.87 -11.40 11.85
N ARG A 41 1.41 -10.17 11.71
CA ARG A 41 2.83 -9.96 11.35
C ARG A 41 3.81 -10.23 12.49
N ARG A 42 3.38 -10.14 13.75
CA ARG A 42 4.26 -10.35 14.93
C ARG A 42 4.46 -11.82 15.26
N VAL A 43 3.51 -12.68 14.91
CA VAL A 43 3.59 -14.11 15.21
C VAL A 43 3.92 -14.86 13.93
N PRO A 44 5.07 -15.55 13.85
CA PRO A 44 5.41 -16.39 12.71
C PRO A 44 4.65 -17.70 12.82
N MET A 45 3.33 -17.65 12.80
CA MET A 45 2.50 -18.83 12.58
C MET A 45 2.38 -19.00 11.08
N GLY A 46 2.97 -20.05 10.52
CA GLY A 46 2.87 -20.43 9.10
C GLY A 46 1.45 -20.82 8.64
N CYS A 47 0.42 -20.39 9.36
CA CYS A 47 -0.94 -20.37 8.87
C CYS A 47 -1.00 -19.30 7.79
N ILE A 48 -1.23 -19.70 6.53
CA ILE A 48 -1.54 -18.76 5.44
C ILE A 48 -2.72 -17.91 5.92
N PRO A 49 -2.53 -16.63 6.29
CA PRO A 49 -3.66 -15.76 6.52
C PRO A 49 -4.24 -15.53 5.13
N THR A 50 -5.40 -16.12 4.83
CA THR A 50 -6.04 -15.84 3.55
C THR A 50 -6.18 -14.31 3.44
N PRO A 51 -5.78 -13.68 2.31
CA PRO A 51 -5.87 -12.22 2.16
C PRO A 51 -7.27 -11.70 2.41
N ARG A 52 -8.28 -12.58 2.29
CA ARG A 52 -9.65 -12.36 2.69
C ARG A 52 -9.75 -11.86 4.14
N THR A 53 -9.16 -12.48 5.16
CA THR A 53 -9.28 -11.98 6.54
C THR A 53 -8.57 -10.66 6.81
N ALA A 54 -7.55 -10.31 6.01
CA ALA A 54 -6.78 -9.07 6.14
C ALA A 54 -7.39 -7.87 5.40
N SER A 55 -8.26 -8.10 4.41
CA SER A 55 -9.11 -7.10 3.75
C SER A 55 -10.57 -7.13 4.24
N SER A 56 -11.03 -8.23 4.83
CA SER A 56 -12.41 -8.46 5.30
C SER A 56 -12.63 -8.14 6.78
N ALA A 57 -11.90 -7.20 7.36
CA ALA A 57 -12.30 -6.63 8.65
C ALA A 57 -13.76 -6.13 8.60
N ALA A 58 -14.25 -5.85 7.40
CA ALA A 58 -15.65 -5.64 7.14
C ALA A 58 -16.24 -6.87 6.42
N SER A 59 -16.94 -7.70 7.19
CA SER A 59 -17.78 -8.77 6.66
C SER A 59 -19.18 -8.19 6.49
N ILE A 60 -19.73 -8.28 5.27
CA ILE A 60 -21.09 -7.86 4.91
C ILE A 60 -22.08 -8.35 5.99
N PRO A 61 -22.88 -7.48 6.64
CA PRO A 61 -23.75 -7.88 7.76
C PRO A 61 -24.79 -8.97 7.43
N SER A 62 -25.08 -9.24 6.16
CA SER A 62 -26.01 -10.30 5.74
C SER A 62 -25.32 -11.58 5.25
N LEU A 63 -24.01 -11.53 4.93
CA LEU A 63 -23.33 -12.65 4.28
C LEU A 63 -23.12 -13.84 5.24
N GLN A 64 -22.98 -13.59 6.55
CA GLN A 64 -22.70 -14.66 7.52
C GLN A 64 -23.84 -15.67 7.60
N ALA A 65 -25.09 -15.21 7.56
CA ALA A 65 -26.26 -16.08 7.56
C ALA A 65 -26.34 -16.88 6.27
N GLN A 66 -26.18 -16.23 5.11
CA GLN A 66 -26.19 -16.89 3.81
C GLN A 66 -25.06 -17.91 3.65
N ALA A 67 -23.85 -17.56 4.07
CA ALA A 67 -22.68 -18.43 4.04
C ALA A 67 -22.87 -19.64 4.96
N MET A 68 -23.44 -19.44 6.15
CA MET A 68 -23.77 -20.53 7.08
C MET A 68 -24.79 -21.48 6.47
N GLN A 69 -25.90 -20.97 5.94
CA GLN A 69 -26.92 -21.80 5.28
C GLN A 69 -26.34 -22.58 4.10
N ARG A 70 -25.52 -21.94 3.27
CA ARG A 70 -24.87 -22.59 2.13
C ARG A 70 -23.88 -23.67 2.58
N ALA A 71 -23.08 -23.41 3.60
CA ALA A 71 -22.14 -24.39 4.14
C ALA A 71 -22.86 -25.60 4.75
N THR A 72 -23.94 -25.36 5.49
CA THR A 72 -24.78 -26.43 6.06
C THR A 72 -25.41 -27.27 4.97
N ALA A 73 -25.99 -26.65 3.93
CA ALA A 73 -26.56 -27.38 2.79
C ALA A 73 -25.51 -28.28 2.11
N LEU A 74 -24.32 -27.74 1.85
CA LEU A 74 -23.23 -28.51 1.25
C LEU A 74 -22.77 -29.68 2.14
N LEU A 75 -22.74 -29.51 3.46
CA LEU A 75 -22.39 -30.62 4.36
C LEU A 75 -23.46 -31.71 4.35
N LEU A 76 -24.74 -31.35 4.39
CA LEU A 76 -25.83 -32.32 4.31
C LEU A 76 -25.80 -33.08 2.98
N ASP A 77 -25.54 -32.39 1.87
CA ASP A 77 -25.47 -33.01 0.55
C ASP A 77 -24.28 -33.99 0.41
N ILE A 78 -23.13 -33.68 1.02
CA ILE A 78 -21.90 -34.46 0.85
C ILE A 78 -21.79 -35.61 1.85
N VAL A 79 -22.07 -35.35 3.13
CA VAL A 79 -21.85 -36.32 4.22
C VAL A 79 -23.14 -36.75 4.95
N GLY A 80 -24.29 -36.16 4.61
CA GLY A 80 -25.56 -36.40 5.29
C GLY A 80 -25.65 -35.78 6.69
N GLY A 81 -26.67 -36.19 7.45
CA GLY A 81 -26.90 -35.76 8.84
C GLY A 81 -28.14 -34.89 9.02
N GLU A 82 -28.29 -34.31 10.22
CA GLU A 82 -29.40 -33.42 10.58
C GLU A 82 -28.84 -32.10 11.13
N ALA A 83 -29.31 -30.98 10.58
CA ALA A 83 -28.90 -29.65 11.02
C ALA A 83 -29.71 -29.20 12.24
N GLY A 84 -29.01 -28.66 13.24
CA GLY A 84 -29.63 -28.00 14.40
C GLY A 84 -29.98 -26.52 14.15
N PRO A 85 -30.66 -25.84 15.09
CA PRO A 85 -31.03 -24.44 14.96
C PRO A 85 -29.82 -23.51 14.98
N VAL A 86 -29.90 -22.42 14.22
CA VAL A 86 -28.86 -21.38 14.18
C VAL A 86 -29.00 -20.46 15.39
N VAL A 87 -27.89 -20.23 16.11
CA VAL A 87 -27.82 -19.29 17.23
C VAL A 87 -27.11 -18.01 16.77
N GLU A 88 -27.84 -16.93 16.55
CA GLU A 88 -27.26 -15.64 16.17
C GLU A 88 -27.05 -14.73 17.39
N VAL A 89 -25.88 -14.09 17.45
CA VAL A 89 -25.56 -13.04 18.43
C VAL A 89 -25.07 -11.79 17.68
N SER A 90 -25.96 -10.81 17.52
CA SER A 90 -25.68 -9.52 16.90
C SER A 90 -25.58 -8.41 17.95
N ASP A 91 -24.88 -7.33 17.60
CA ASP A 91 -24.82 -6.08 18.35
C ASP A 91 -25.18 -5.00 17.34
N GLU A 92 -26.47 -4.62 17.31
CA GLU A 92 -27.05 -3.77 16.25
C GLU A 92 -26.50 -2.34 16.30
N GLU A 93 -26.19 -1.84 17.49
CA GLU A 93 -25.61 -0.51 17.69
C GLU A 93 -24.22 -0.36 17.05
N LYS A 94 -23.50 -1.47 16.86
CA LYS A 94 -22.18 -1.48 16.19
C LYS A 94 -22.27 -1.75 14.69
N ILE A 95 -23.47 -1.89 14.13
CA ILE A 95 -23.66 -2.01 12.69
C ILE A 95 -23.76 -0.59 12.13
N GLU A 96 -22.63 -0.05 11.68
CA GLU A 96 -22.59 1.26 11.02
C GLU A 96 -23.51 1.28 9.79
N ALA A 97 -24.45 2.22 9.76
CA ALA A 97 -25.24 2.52 8.58
C ALA A 97 -24.30 3.02 7.46
N ARG A 98 -24.60 2.61 6.22
CA ARG A 98 -23.80 3.05 5.08
C ARG A 98 -24.08 4.52 4.79
N PRO A 99 -23.03 5.34 4.57
CA PRO A 99 -23.24 6.74 4.24
C PRO A 99 -23.94 6.85 2.88
N GLN A 100 -24.91 7.76 2.81
CA GLN A 100 -25.42 8.23 1.54
C GLN A 100 -24.45 9.28 0.99
N ILE A 101 -24.03 9.09 -0.25
CA ILE A 101 -23.01 9.91 -0.91
C ILE A 101 -23.68 10.66 -2.05
N LEU A 102 -23.58 11.99 -2.02
CA LEU A 102 -24.06 12.82 -3.12
C LEU A 102 -23.07 12.76 -4.29
N LEU A 103 -23.54 12.29 -5.45
CA LEU A 103 -22.81 12.23 -6.71
C LEU A 103 -23.35 13.32 -7.65
N ARG A 104 -22.54 14.34 -7.94
CA ARG A 104 -22.96 15.48 -8.78
C ARG A 104 -22.49 15.32 -10.23
N HIS A 105 -23.35 15.63 -11.18
CA HIS A 105 -23.01 15.65 -12.61
C HIS A 105 -21.77 16.52 -12.90
N GLN A 106 -21.75 17.74 -12.36
CA GLN A 106 -20.64 18.68 -12.55
C GLN A 106 -19.32 18.12 -12.00
N ARG A 107 -19.36 17.30 -10.95
CA ARG A 107 -18.16 16.71 -10.36
C ARG A 107 -17.61 15.59 -11.24
N ILE A 108 -18.47 14.76 -11.83
CA ILE A 108 -18.09 13.74 -12.82
C ILE A 108 -17.33 14.42 -13.97
N GLN A 109 -17.92 15.46 -14.57
CA GLN A 109 -17.30 16.20 -15.67
C GLN A 109 -15.98 16.83 -15.28
N ARG A 110 -15.89 17.43 -14.08
CA ARG A 110 -14.68 18.08 -13.60
C ARG A 110 -13.53 17.10 -13.35
N LEU A 111 -13.81 15.88 -12.86
CA LEU A 111 -12.78 14.90 -12.53
C LEU A 111 -12.41 14.01 -13.71
N LEU A 112 -13.38 13.53 -14.49
CA LEU A 112 -13.13 12.68 -15.66
C LEU A 112 -12.80 13.48 -16.92
N GLY A 113 -13.16 14.77 -16.97
CA GLY A 113 -12.92 15.63 -18.13
C GLY A 113 -13.85 15.34 -19.32
N ILE A 114 -14.91 14.58 -19.10
CA ILE A 114 -15.93 14.19 -20.09
C ILE A 114 -17.33 14.36 -19.52
N GLU A 115 -18.28 14.64 -20.40
CA GLU A 115 -19.70 14.54 -20.08
C GLU A 115 -20.17 13.12 -20.37
N ILE A 116 -20.81 12.51 -19.37
CA ILE A 116 -21.46 11.20 -19.47
C ILE A 116 -22.96 11.46 -19.30
N SER A 117 -23.80 10.83 -20.12
CA SER A 117 -25.24 11.02 -20.05
C SER A 117 -25.81 10.48 -18.73
N THR A 118 -26.92 11.08 -18.27
CA THR A 118 -27.63 10.62 -17.06
C THR A 118 -27.99 9.13 -17.15
N ASP A 119 -28.55 8.70 -18.28
CA ASP A 119 -28.94 7.31 -18.52
C ASP A 119 -27.75 6.33 -18.41
N GLU A 120 -26.57 6.71 -18.92
CA GLU A 120 -25.37 5.87 -18.86
C GLU A 120 -24.83 5.78 -17.44
N VAL A 121 -24.86 6.89 -16.67
CA VAL A 121 -24.47 6.87 -15.26
C VAL A 121 -25.42 5.99 -14.45
N GLU A 122 -26.73 6.10 -14.67
CA GLU A 122 -27.74 5.30 -13.98
C GLU A 122 -27.61 3.80 -14.30
N ASP A 123 -27.40 3.42 -15.57
CA ASP A 123 -27.10 2.03 -15.96
C ASP A 123 -25.88 1.49 -15.21
N ILE A 124 -24.81 2.28 -15.15
CA ILE A 124 -23.58 1.90 -14.44
C ILE A 124 -23.84 1.69 -12.95
N LEU A 125 -24.53 2.63 -12.30
CA LEU A 125 -24.86 2.53 -10.87
C LEU A 125 -25.74 1.30 -10.59
N SER A 126 -26.74 1.03 -11.42
CA SER A 126 -27.59 -0.15 -11.31
C SER A 126 -26.82 -1.46 -11.50
N ARG A 127 -25.93 -1.54 -12.49
CA ARG A 127 -25.08 -2.73 -12.74
C ARG A 127 -24.09 -3.01 -11.62
N LEU A 128 -23.71 -1.98 -10.87
CA LEU A 128 -22.87 -2.09 -9.69
C LEU A 128 -23.67 -2.38 -8.40
N GLU A 129 -24.97 -2.61 -8.51
CA GLU A 129 -25.89 -2.84 -7.38
C GLU A 129 -25.90 -1.68 -6.37
N MET A 130 -25.65 -0.46 -6.85
CA MET A 130 -25.74 0.75 -6.04
C MET A 130 -27.22 1.12 -5.89
N GLN A 131 -27.63 1.47 -4.67
CA GLN A 131 -28.95 2.05 -4.45
C GLN A 131 -28.84 3.55 -4.66
N PHE A 132 -29.68 4.14 -5.51
CA PHE A 132 -29.65 5.57 -5.74
C PHE A 132 -31.05 6.18 -5.90
N SER A 133 -31.16 7.46 -5.54
CA SER A 133 -32.28 8.33 -5.89
C SER A 133 -31.78 9.52 -6.72
N VAL A 134 -32.61 9.98 -7.64
CA VAL A 134 -32.32 11.18 -8.44
C VAL A 134 -32.59 12.42 -7.58
N GLU A 135 -31.64 13.35 -7.57
CA GLU A 135 -31.70 14.62 -6.83
C GLU A 135 -31.40 15.79 -7.78
N GLU A 136 -31.61 17.03 -7.32
CA GLU A 136 -31.28 18.21 -8.11
C GLU A 136 -29.76 18.27 -8.41
N GLY A 137 -29.40 18.12 -9.69
CA GLY A 137 -28.01 18.19 -10.16
C GLY A 137 -27.17 16.91 -9.97
N GLY A 138 -27.78 15.78 -9.61
CA GLY A 138 -27.07 14.51 -9.44
C GLY A 138 -27.90 13.39 -8.82
N TRP A 139 -27.25 12.56 -8.01
CA TRP A 139 -27.85 11.39 -7.36
C TRP A 139 -27.39 11.25 -5.91
N LEU A 140 -28.26 10.74 -5.06
CA LEU A 140 -27.91 10.29 -3.72
C LEU A 140 -27.70 8.79 -3.74
N VAL A 141 -26.46 8.34 -3.56
CA VAL A 141 -26.05 6.96 -3.79
C VAL A 141 -25.63 6.28 -2.49
N THR A 142 -26.11 5.07 -2.26
CA THR A 142 -25.71 4.18 -1.17
C THR A 142 -25.02 2.95 -1.74
N ALA A 143 -23.76 2.75 -1.38
CA ALA A 143 -22.99 1.60 -1.84
C ALA A 143 -23.48 0.29 -1.17
N PRO A 144 -23.46 -0.85 -1.89
CA PRO A 144 -23.81 -2.13 -1.31
C PRO A 144 -22.88 -2.46 -0.15
N SER A 145 -23.39 -3.25 0.79
CA SER A 145 -22.68 -3.58 2.03
C SER A 145 -21.36 -4.34 1.84
N CYS A 146 -21.05 -4.81 0.63
CA CYS A 146 -19.80 -5.48 0.27
C CYS A 146 -18.65 -4.53 -0.12
N ARG A 147 -18.96 -3.28 -0.49
CA ARG A 147 -18.01 -2.31 -1.06
C ARG A 147 -17.46 -1.31 -0.04
N PHE A 148 -16.60 -1.76 0.87
CA PHE A 148 -16.09 -0.92 1.98
C PHE A 148 -15.12 0.18 1.56
N ASP A 149 -14.63 0.07 0.32
CA ASP A 149 -13.78 1.02 -0.36
C ASP A 149 -14.52 2.30 -0.77
N ILE A 150 -15.86 2.28 -0.86
CA ILE A 150 -16.68 3.44 -1.26
C ILE A 150 -17.15 4.18 -0.01
N SER A 151 -16.70 5.43 0.13
CA SER A 151 -17.00 6.31 1.25
C SER A 151 -17.22 7.78 0.87
N ILE A 152 -16.66 8.20 -0.27
CA ILE A 152 -16.74 9.58 -0.76
C ILE A 152 -17.18 9.64 -2.22
N GLU A 153 -17.62 10.83 -2.66
CA GLU A 153 -18.05 11.08 -4.03
C GLU A 153 -16.99 10.69 -5.08
N ALA A 154 -15.70 10.86 -4.76
CA ALA A 154 -14.61 10.51 -5.67
C ALA A 154 -14.53 9.00 -5.95
N ASP A 155 -14.91 8.15 -4.99
CA ASP A 155 -14.92 6.68 -5.15
C ASP A 155 -16.02 6.27 -6.14
N LEU A 156 -17.19 6.92 -6.07
CA LEU A 156 -18.27 6.71 -7.04
C LEU A 156 -17.87 7.16 -8.44
N ILE A 157 -17.16 8.28 -8.56
CA ILE A 157 -16.68 8.79 -9.85
C ILE A 157 -15.62 7.84 -10.45
N GLU A 158 -14.78 7.25 -9.61
CA GLU A 158 -13.83 6.21 -10.03
C GLU A 158 -14.57 5.00 -10.58
N GLU A 159 -15.62 4.53 -9.92
CA GLU A 159 -16.45 3.41 -10.37
C GLU A 159 -17.16 3.71 -11.70
N VAL A 160 -17.74 4.91 -11.84
CA VAL A 160 -18.33 5.37 -13.11
C VAL A 160 -17.28 5.37 -14.21
N GLY A 161 -16.10 5.97 -13.96
CA GLY A 161 -15.01 6.00 -14.93
C GLY A 161 -14.48 4.61 -15.29
N ARG A 162 -14.43 3.69 -14.31
CA ARG A 162 -13.94 2.31 -14.47
C ARG A 162 -14.86 1.49 -15.37
N ILE A 163 -16.19 1.59 -15.19
CA ILE A 163 -17.17 0.87 -16.01
C ILE A 163 -17.35 1.54 -17.37
N TYR A 164 -17.36 2.87 -17.43
CA TYR A 164 -17.33 3.61 -18.69
C TYR A 164 -16.11 3.22 -19.55
N GLY A 165 -14.97 3.03 -18.88
CA GLY A 165 -13.73 2.54 -19.46
C GLY A 165 -12.74 3.68 -19.71
N TYR A 166 -11.60 3.63 -19.02
CA TYR A 166 -10.56 4.66 -19.10
C TYR A 166 -10.02 4.88 -20.51
N ALA A 167 -10.04 3.86 -21.37
CA ALA A 167 -9.60 3.99 -22.77
C ALA A 167 -10.49 4.96 -23.59
N ARG A 168 -11.73 5.20 -23.17
CA ARG A 168 -12.64 6.15 -23.82
C ARG A 168 -12.43 7.59 -23.35
N ILE A 169 -11.73 7.79 -22.24
CA ILE A 169 -11.49 9.12 -21.68
C ILE A 169 -10.37 9.79 -22.51
N PRO A 170 -10.63 10.92 -23.18
CA PRO A 170 -9.66 11.59 -24.03
C PRO A 170 -8.50 12.13 -23.19
N THR A 171 -7.28 11.90 -23.65
CA THR A 171 -6.09 12.49 -23.02
C THR A 171 -6.03 13.99 -23.36
N ARG A 172 -6.22 14.85 -22.35
CA ARG A 172 -6.07 16.30 -22.48
C ARG A 172 -4.83 16.76 -21.73
N ARG A 173 -4.02 17.61 -22.37
CA ARG A 173 -2.92 18.30 -21.67
C ARG A 173 -3.52 19.44 -20.84
N GLY A 174 -3.13 19.52 -19.58
CA GLY A 174 -3.48 20.68 -18.75
C GLY A 174 -2.92 21.96 -19.35
N ALA A 175 -3.74 23.00 -19.43
CA ALA A 175 -3.27 24.34 -19.71
C ALA A 175 -2.78 24.95 -18.39
N PHE A 176 -1.50 25.31 -18.33
CA PHE A 176 -0.91 25.98 -17.19
C PHE A 176 -0.37 27.33 -17.65
N GLY A 177 -0.64 28.39 -16.89
CA GLY A 177 0.08 29.65 -17.06
C GLY A 177 1.53 29.41 -16.67
N MET A 178 2.43 29.43 -17.65
CA MET A 178 3.87 29.28 -17.39
C MET A 178 4.52 30.65 -17.46
N GLU A 179 5.14 31.05 -16.36
CA GLU A 179 6.02 32.22 -16.33
C GLU A 179 7.46 31.75 -16.50
N LEU A 180 8.18 32.35 -17.46
CA LEU A 180 9.61 32.12 -17.60
C LEU A 180 10.32 32.76 -16.41
N ARG A 181 10.91 31.94 -15.55
CA ARG A 181 11.79 32.40 -14.49
C ARG A 181 13.22 32.44 -15.01
N GLY A 182 13.86 33.61 -14.93
CA GLY A 182 15.29 33.73 -15.17
C GLY A 182 16.09 32.97 -14.11
N ARG A 183 17.21 32.38 -14.51
CA ARG A 183 18.20 31.75 -13.62
C ARG A 183 19.37 32.71 -13.47
N ALA A 184 19.92 32.88 -12.27
CA ALA A 184 21.07 33.76 -12.10
C ALA A 184 22.30 33.14 -12.78
N GLU A 185 23.13 33.94 -13.44
CA GLU A 185 24.33 33.44 -14.12
C GLU A 185 25.34 32.79 -13.17
N ALA A 186 25.34 33.24 -11.91
CA ALA A 186 26.17 32.67 -10.85
C ALA A 186 25.62 31.35 -10.27
N ASP A 187 24.43 30.90 -10.70
CA ASP A 187 23.86 29.66 -10.19
C ASP A 187 24.70 28.46 -10.64
N PHE A 188 25.13 27.68 -9.65
CA PHE A 188 25.87 26.46 -9.92
C PHE A 188 25.01 25.48 -10.71
N ASP A 189 25.50 25.06 -11.87
CA ASP A 189 24.87 24.02 -12.68
C ASP A 189 25.61 22.69 -12.53
N LEU A 190 24.93 21.75 -11.88
CA LEU A 190 25.44 20.41 -11.67
C LEU A 190 25.73 19.68 -12.99
N LEU A 191 24.90 19.88 -14.02
CA LEU A 191 25.12 19.24 -15.33
C LEU A 191 26.38 19.78 -15.99
N ARG A 192 26.56 21.11 -15.96
CA ARG A 192 27.79 21.73 -16.48
C ARG A 192 29.04 21.25 -15.74
N ALA A 193 28.94 21.05 -14.42
CA ALA A 193 30.05 20.48 -13.64
C ALA A 193 30.35 19.03 -14.03
N LYS A 194 29.32 18.22 -14.31
CA LYS A 194 29.50 16.84 -14.80
C LYS A 194 30.16 16.82 -16.19
N ASP A 195 29.69 17.64 -17.12
CA ASP A 195 30.27 17.74 -18.47
C ASP A 195 31.75 18.13 -18.43
N LEU A 196 32.11 19.03 -17.50
CA LEU A 196 33.49 19.45 -17.28
C LEU A 196 34.39 18.33 -16.72
N LEU A 197 33.83 17.38 -15.96
CA LEU A 197 34.55 16.20 -15.47
C LEU A 197 34.68 15.14 -16.56
N VAL A 198 33.62 14.90 -17.33
CA VAL A 198 33.65 13.98 -18.48
C VAL A 198 34.69 14.42 -19.51
N SER A 199 34.76 15.73 -19.83
CA SER A 199 35.79 16.29 -20.72
C SER A 199 37.23 16.19 -20.18
N ARG A 200 37.40 15.87 -18.89
CA ARG A 200 38.69 15.55 -18.26
C ARG A 200 38.90 14.04 -18.08
N ASP A 201 38.16 13.23 -18.84
CA ASP A 201 38.19 11.78 -18.82
C ASP A 201 37.83 11.17 -17.45
N TYR A 202 36.96 11.82 -16.67
CA TYR A 202 36.40 11.19 -15.47
C TYR A 202 35.17 10.36 -15.81
N GLN A 203 35.06 9.19 -15.18
CA GLN A 203 33.85 8.36 -15.24
C GLN A 203 32.94 8.62 -14.03
N GLU A 204 31.66 8.87 -14.27
CA GLU A 204 30.67 9.01 -13.20
C GLU A 204 30.39 7.66 -12.53
N VAL A 205 30.43 7.64 -11.20
CA VAL A 205 30.13 6.46 -10.37
C VAL A 205 29.01 6.78 -9.39
N ILE A 206 28.02 5.89 -9.33
CA ILE A 206 26.92 5.94 -8.36
C ILE A 206 27.15 4.83 -7.33
N THR A 207 27.34 5.21 -6.07
CA THR A 207 27.60 4.28 -4.96
C THR A 207 26.51 4.36 -3.90
N TYR A 208 26.35 3.29 -3.12
CA TYR A 208 25.37 3.25 -2.04
C TYR A 208 25.58 4.36 -1.01
N SER A 209 24.47 4.89 -0.49
CA SER A 209 24.47 5.91 0.56
C SER A 209 24.75 5.34 1.94
N PHE A 210 24.49 4.05 2.13
CA PHE A 210 24.79 3.31 3.35
C PHE A 210 26.09 2.53 3.18
N ILE A 211 26.93 2.60 4.20
CA ILE A 211 28.26 2.01 4.24
C ILE A 211 28.48 1.30 5.58
N SER A 212 29.57 0.52 5.66
CA SER A 212 29.96 -0.15 6.89
C SER A 212 30.38 0.89 7.93
N PRO A 213 29.99 0.72 9.21
CA PRO A 213 30.43 1.59 10.30
C PRO A 213 31.96 1.67 10.43
N GLU A 214 32.66 0.58 10.13
CA GLU A 214 34.12 0.51 10.21
C GLU A 214 34.77 1.38 9.14
N LEU A 215 34.30 1.24 7.90
CA LEU A 215 34.76 2.01 6.75
C LEU A 215 34.44 3.50 6.92
N HIS A 216 33.29 3.83 7.52
CA HIS A 216 32.96 5.21 7.90
C HIS A 216 33.98 5.80 8.88
N LYS A 217 34.29 5.08 9.97
CA LYS A 217 35.24 5.54 11.00
C LYS A 217 36.65 5.74 10.45
N GLN A 218 37.08 4.91 9.49
CA GLN A 218 38.40 5.03 8.88
C GLN A 218 38.54 6.28 8.00
N LEU A 219 37.49 6.64 7.25
CA LEU A 219 37.55 7.71 6.24
C LEU A 219 37.01 9.06 6.72
N ASP A 220 36.19 9.08 7.77
CA ASP A 220 35.68 10.31 8.39
C ASP A 220 35.54 10.14 9.92
N PRO A 221 36.66 10.03 10.66
CA PRO A 221 36.64 9.78 12.11
C PRO A 221 36.07 10.95 12.92
N GLY A 222 36.01 12.15 12.34
CA GLY A 222 35.55 13.37 13.02
C GLY A 222 34.03 13.60 12.95
N ARG A 223 33.28 12.72 12.28
CA ARG A 223 31.83 12.84 12.13
C ARG A 223 31.15 11.52 12.43
N ASP A 224 30.11 11.55 13.26
CA ASP A 224 29.26 10.39 13.48
C ASP A 224 28.27 10.22 12.32
N GLY A 225 28.23 9.03 11.74
CA GLY A 225 27.25 8.69 10.71
C GLY A 225 25.90 8.28 11.30
N VAL A 226 24.81 8.62 10.59
CA VAL A 226 23.44 8.27 11.04
C VAL A 226 23.19 6.77 10.86
N ARG A 227 22.95 6.04 11.96
CA ARG A 227 22.64 4.60 11.93
C ARG A 227 21.19 4.33 11.52
N LEU A 228 21.01 3.32 10.67
CA LEU A 228 19.70 2.82 10.27
C LEU A 228 19.11 1.93 11.37
N ALA A 229 17.81 2.06 11.62
CA ALA A 229 17.10 1.25 12.62
C ALA A 229 16.85 -0.19 12.17
N ASN A 230 16.68 -0.42 10.87
CA ASN A 230 16.46 -1.74 10.29
C ASN A 230 17.31 -1.88 9.01
N PRO A 231 18.63 -2.08 9.16
CA PRO A 231 19.53 -2.20 8.01
C PRO A 231 19.32 -3.55 7.30
N ILE A 232 19.51 -3.55 5.98
CA ILE A 232 19.43 -4.78 5.17
C ILE A 232 20.55 -5.75 5.56
N SER A 233 21.73 -5.22 5.90
CA SER A 233 22.89 -5.96 6.41
C SER A 233 23.72 -5.11 7.37
N ALA A 234 24.58 -5.75 8.18
CA ALA A 234 25.46 -5.04 9.12
C ALA A 234 26.43 -4.08 8.40
N ASP A 235 26.92 -4.47 7.22
CA ASP A 235 27.81 -3.67 6.36
C ASP A 235 27.12 -2.49 5.68
N MET A 236 25.80 -2.37 5.81
CA MET A 236 24.98 -1.30 5.23
C MET A 236 24.16 -0.60 6.32
N SER A 237 24.77 -0.33 7.47
CA SER A 237 24.06 0.13 8.68
C SER A 237 24.25 1.61 9.03
N VAL A 238 25.16 2.34 8.35
CA VAL A 238 25.45 3.76 8.60
C VAL A 238 25.36 4.58 7.32
N MET A 239 24.71 5.74 7.38
CA MET A 239 24.69 6.72 6.28
C MET A 239 26.06 7.39 6.13
N ARG A 240 26.57 7.47 4.90
CA ARG A 240 27.86 8.12 4.59
C ARG A 240 27.80 9.63 4.83
N THR A 241 28.86 10.18 5.43
CA THR A 241 29.12 11.62 5.55
C THR A 241 30.02 12.17 4.44
N SER A 242 30.63 11.28 3.66
CA SER A 242 31.56 11.58 2.58
C SER A 242 31.34 10.65 1.38
N LEU A 243 31.75 11.09 0.18
CA LEU A 243 31.71 10.26 -1.04
C LEU A 243 32.96 9.40 -1.22
N TRP A 244 34.05 9.69 -0.49
CA TRP A 244 35.29 8.93 -0.51
C TRP A 244 35.11 7.41 -0.26
N PRO A 245 34.32 6.98 0.74
CA PRO A 245 33.96 5.58 0.94
C PRO A 245 33.62 4.80 -0.32
N GLY A 246 32.63 5.28 -1.08
CA GLY A 246 32.17 4.61 -2.28
C GLY A 246 33.17 4.69 -3.42
N LEU A 247 33.83 5.85 -3.59
CA LEU A 247 34.82 6.04 -4.65
C LEU A 247 36.02 5.10 -4.48
N LEU A 248 36.57 5.00 -3.27
CA LEU A 248 37.72 4.13 -2.98
C LEU A 248 37.36 2.65 -3.09
N GLN A 249 36.18 2.25 -2.63
CA GLN A 249 35.70 0.87 -2.81
C GLN A 249 35.58 0.53 -4.30
N THR A 250 35.05 1.45 -5.11
CA THR A 250 34.90 1.26 -6.55
C THR A 250 36.27 1.16 -7.24
N ALA A 251 37.18 2.07 -6.91
CA ALA A 251 38.55 2.05 -7.43
C ALA A 251 39.30 0.76 -7.04
N SER A 252 39.13 0.27 -5.80
CA SER A 252 39.71 -0.99 -5.33
C SER A 252 39.22 -2.19 -6.16
N LEU A 253 37.90 -2.28 -6.42
CA LEU A 253 37.33 -3.34 -7.24
C LEU A 253 37.78 -3.29 -8.70
N GLN A 254 38.05 -2.10 -9.23
CA GLN A 254 38.43 -1.90 -10.64
C GLN A 254 39.95 -1.95 -10.88
N SER A 255 40.78 -1.99 -9.83
CA SER A 255 42.24 -2.13 -9.93
C SER A 255 42.71 -3.42 -10.62
N VAL A 256 41.80 -4.36 -10.87
CA VAL A 256 42.02 -5.63 -11.58
C VAL A 256 41.72 -5.52 -13.09
N ALA A 257 41.15 -4.41 -13.56
CA ALA A 257 40.82 -4.13 -14.97
C ALA A 257 41.74 -3.02 -15.55
N PRO A 258 41.93 -2.91 -16.88
CA PRO A 258 42.91 -1.97 -17.45
C PRO A 258 42.61 -0.53 -17.03
N ALA A 259 43.65 0.14 -16.55
CA ALA A 259 43.63 1.48 -15.96
C ALA A 259 42.97 2.50 -16.90
N LYS A 260 41.70 2.83 -16.63
CA LYS A 260 41.04 4.00 -17.20
C LYS A 260 41.11 5.17 -16.23
N SER A 261 41.13 6.36 -16.83
CA SER A 261 41.16 7.68 -16.21
C SER A 261 40.05 7.85 -15.16
N GLY A 262 40.31 8.72 -14.17
CA GLY A 262 39.73 8.71 -12.81
C GLY A 262 38.21 8.65 -12.64
N TYR A 263 37.76 8.50 -11.40
CA TYR A 263 36.35 8.37 -11.04
C TYR A 263 35.83 9.62 -10.35
N ALA A 264 34.60 10.03 -10.69
CA ALA A 264 33.92 11.15 -10.04
C ALA A 264 32.54 10.74 -9.53
N SER A 265 32.14 11.28 -8.38
CA SER A 265 30.77 11.12 -7.88
C SER A 265 30.24 12.46 -7.36
N LEU A 266 28.99 12.74 -7.71
CA LEU A 266 28.26 13.93 -7.28
C LEU A 266 26.95 13.46 -6.66
N SER A 267 26.86 13.53 -5.34
CA SER A 267 25.71 13.01 -4.60
C SER A 267 25.55 13.68 -3.25
N PRO A 268 24.34 13.63 -2.66
CA PRO A 268 24.13 14.07 -1.30
C PRO A 268 24.93 13.23 -0.31
N VAL A 269 25.45 13.89 0.72
CA VAL A 269 26.00 13.25 1.92
C VAL A 269 25.15 13.58 3.13
N CYS A 270 25.10 12.66 4.10
CA CYS A 270 24.35 12.87 5.32
C CYS A 270 25.18 13.75 6.26
N ALA A 271 24.61 14.86 6.74
CA ALA A 271 25.17 15.55 7.89
C ALA A 271 25.01 14.67 9.14
N SER A 272 25.93 14.78 10.09
CA SER A 272 26.06 13.90 11.27
C SER A 272 24.85 13.91 12.23
N SER A 273 23.82 14.73 11.96
CA SER A 273 22.58 14.75 12.73
C SER A 273 21.36 14.62 11.81
N ARG A 274 20.27 14.02 12.35
CA ARG A 274 18.97 13.93 11.65
C ARG A 274 18.38 15.30 11.26
N ALA A 275 18.91 16.40 11.80
CA ALA A 275 18.37 17.74 11.68
C ALA A 275 19.12 18.66 10.69
N GLN A 276 20.20 18.20 10.04
CA GLN A 276 21.04 19.09 9.22
C GLN A 276 20.99 18.84 7.71
N ALA A 277 21.11 19.95 6.99
CA ALA A 277 20.91 20.10 5.56
C ALA A 277 21.70 19.10 4.70
N ARG A 278 21.04 18.62 3.64
CA ARG A 278 21.66 17.83 2.57
C ARG A 278 22.60 18.74 1.79
N SER A 279 23.91 18.54 1.90
CA SER A 279 24.87 19.16 0.99
C SER A 279 25.18 18.21 -0.16
N ILE A 280 25.23 18.75 -1.38
CA ILE A 280 25.77 18.03 -2.53
C ILE A 280 27.29 18.14 -2.44
N SER A 281 27.97 17.00 -2.34
CA SER A 281 29.43 16.95 -2.42
C SER A 281 29.84 16.53 -3.82
N VAL A 282 30.94 17.09 -4.30
CA VAL A 282 31.60 16.68 -5.55
C VAL A 282 32.98 16.18 -5.17
N ARG A 283 33.28 14.92 -5.50
CA ARG A 283 34.60 14.32 -5.25
C ARG A 283 35.08 13.61 -6.51
N CYS A 284 36.37 13.78 -6.77
CA CYS A 284 37.08 13.19 -7.91
C CYS A 284 38.28 12.42 -7.35
N TRP A 285 38.50 11.21 -7.84
CA TRP A 285 39.65 10.37 -7.53
C TRP A 285 40.41 10.08 -8.82
N ARG A 286 41.74 10.27 -8.79
CA ARG A 286 42.66 9.91 -9.87
C ARG A 286 43.84 9.20 -9.22
N GLY A 287 44.16 8.01 -9.72
CA GLY A 287 45.30 7.20 -9.30
C GLY A 287 46.64 7.79 -9.72
#